data_AF-A0A1A7KJY4-F1
#
_entry.id   AF-A0A1A7KJY4-F1
#
_cell.length_a   1.000
_cell.length_b   1.000
_cell.length_c   1.000
_cell.angle_alpha   90.00
_cell.angle_beta   90.00
_cell.angle_gamma   90.00
#
_symmetry.space_group_name_H-M   'P 1'
#
loop_
_entity.id
_entity.type
_entity.pdbx_description
1 polymer ?
#
loop_
_entity_poly.entity_id
_entity_poly.type
_entity_poly.pdbx_seq_one_letter_code
_entity_poly.pdbx_strand_id
1 'polypeptide(L)'
;MILLSSLLITNCKEEMKKCVSQSTDTNVKLYNDLTDQLIPYFFREDYLGEKKYFDSLRVHDDDLYIEEKTKAHNEIFNHPEKFRNLYIDSTKSKNTYFGTDNTEVYLRRIIRTKDSFKDFSNSPDIKNLSIRSSIKANQFNLCTAKVLDLAEYDKHTNECEIGVVYFSEIVFDTSKKRALVFVDHRIKKDYYGRNAVFKLRLNNDNYWEIEDVMLVSTS
;
A
#
# COMPACT_ATOMS: atom_id res chain seq x y z
N MET A 1 49.70 6.74 26.28
CA MET A 1 48.63 5.86 25.76
C MET A 1 47.32 6.62 25.89
N ILE A 2 46.90 7.31 24.83
CA ILE A 2 45.59 7.97 24.76
C ILE A 2 44.91 7.34 23.55
N LEU A 3 44.02 6.38 23.81
CA LEU A 3 43.11 5.83 22.81
C LEU A 3 42.00 6.86 22.62
N LEU A 4 42.14 7.72 21.61
CA LEU A 4 41.01 8.45 21.05
C LEU A 4 40.09 7.43 20.38
N SER A 5 39.10 6.96 21.14
CA SER A 5 37.92 6.31 20.58
C SER A 5 37.05 7.39 19.95
N SER A 6 37.35 7.71 18.69
CA SER A 6 36.47 8.50 17.84
C SER A 6 35.18 7.71 17.65
N LEU A 7 34.16 8.05 18.46
CA LEU A 7 32.77 7.67 18.22
C LEU A 7 32.39 8.27 16.86
N LEU A 8 32.42 7.45 15.81
CA LEU A 8 31.73 7.73 14.56
C LEU A 8 30.25 7.75 14.89
N ILE A 9 29.72 8.92 15.26
CA ILE A 9 28.28 9.18 15.21
C ILE A 9 27.97 9.23 13.71
N THR A 10 27.79 8.07 13.09
CA THR A 10 27.06 8.00 11.84
C THR A 10 25.69 8.57 12.15
N ASN A 11 25.39 9.72 11.55
CA ASN A 11 24.06 10.33 11.58
C ASN A 11 23.13 9.36 10.82
N CYS A 12 22.72 8.28 11.47
CA CYS A 12 21.77 7.33 10.92
C CYS A 12 20.45 8.09 10.79
N LYS A 13 20.12 8.51 9.56
CA LYS A 13 18.78 8.99 9.25
C LYS A 13 17.82 7.91 9.74
N GLU A 14 16.87 8.29 10.57
CA GLU A 14 15.85 7.37 11.07
C GLU A 14 15.07 6.83 9.87
N GLU A 15 14.83 5.53 9.84
CA GLU A 15 14.03 4.89 8.79
C GLU A 15 12.60 4.69 9.26
N MET A 16 11.68 4.72 8.29
CA MET A 16 10.27 4.44 8.54
C MET A 16 10.11 2.98 8.93
N LYS A 17 9.55 2.73 10.12
CA LYS A 17 9.29 1.38 10.63
C LYS A 17 8.34 0.66 9.69
N LYS A 18 8.58 -0.64 9.50
CA LYS A 18 7.72 -1.50 8.66
C LYS A 18 6.89 -2.40 9.56
N CYS A 19 5.59 -2.53 9.27
CA CYS A 19 4.74 -3.48 9.97
C CYS A 19 4.81 -4.84 9.27
N VAL A 20 5.80 -5.66 9.63
CA VAL A 20 5.98 -6.97 9.00
C VAL A 20 4.89 -7.94 9.47
N SER A 21 4.02 -8.36 8.55
CA SER A 21 2.97 -9.33 8.87
C SER A 21 3.57 -10.67 9.30
N GLN A 22 3.07 -11.20 10.42
CA GLN A 22 3.44 -12.51 10.96
C GLN A 22 2.52 -13.65 10.45
N SER A 23 1.63 -13.37 9.50
CA SER A 23 0.74 -14.38 8.93
C SER A 23 1.53 -15.47 8.21
N THR A 24 1.18 -16.73 8.46
CA THR A 24 1.69 -17.88 7.70
C THR A 24 0.98 -18.07 6.36
N ASP A 25 -0.19 -17.46 6.18
CA ASP A 25 -0.87 -17.40 4.88
C ASP A 25 -0.20 -16.32 4.01
N THR A 26 0.36 -16.76 2.87
CA THR A 26 1.11 -15.91 1.94
C THR A 26 0.27 -14.78 1.36
N ASN A 27 -1.01 -15.03 1.07
CA ASN A 27 -1.88 -14.02 0.47
C ASN A 27 -2.24 -12.95 1.50
N VAL A 28 -2.64 -13.37 2.71
CA VAL A 28 -2.90 -12.45 3.83
C VAL A 28 -1.66 -11.63 4.13
N LYS A 29 -0.49 -12.26 4.19
CA LYS A 29 0.78 -11.58 4.42
C LYS A 29 1.07 -10.53 3.35
N LEU A 30 0.94 -10.89 2.07
CA LEU A 30 1.18 -9.98 0.95
C LEU A 30 0.24 -8.77 1.00
N TYR A 31 -1.06 -8.96 1.26
CA TYR A 31 -1.99 -7.84 1.39
C TYR A 31 -1.66 -6.92 2.57
N ASN A 32 -1.25 -7.48 3.70
CA ASN A 32 -0.82 -6.70 4.85
C ASN A 32 0.43 -5.88 4.54
N ASP A 33 1.48 -6.53 4.03
CA ASP A 33 2.75 -5.90 3.69
C ASP A 33 2.57 -4.82 2.59
N LEU A 34 1.72 -5.07 1.57
CA LEU A 34 1.34 -4.07 0.57
C LEU A 34 0.60 -2.88 1.21
N THR A 35 -0.38 -3.14 2.07
CA THR A 35 -1.18 -2.06 2.69
C THR A 35 -0.35 -1.18 3.63
N ASP A 36 0.58 -1.78 4.36
CA ASP A 36 1.59 -1.08 5.18
C ASP A 36 2.39 -0.06 4.34
N GLN A 37 2.70 -0.39 3.08
CA GLN A 37 3.38 0.52 2.15
C GLN A 37 2.41 1.52 1.48
N LEU A 38 1.18 1.10 1.17
CA LEU A 38 0.21 2.00 0.53
C LEU A 38 -0.09 3.22 1.40
N ILE A 39 -0.21 3.06 2.72
CA ILE A 39 -0.53 4.15 3.65
C ILE A 39 0.47 5.32 3.52
N PRO A 40 1.79 5.15 3.76
CA PRO A 40 2.74 6.24 3.70
C PRO A 40 3.06 6.74 2.28
N TYR A 41 2.94 5.89 1.24
CA TYR A 41 3.35 6.25 -0.12
C TYR A 41 2.20 6.74 -1.02
N PHE A 42 0.98 6.24 -0.81
CA PHE A 42 -0.17 6.49 -1.70
C PHE A 42 -1.31 7.25 -1.02
N PHE A 43 -1.54 7.03 0.29
CA PHE A 43 -2.50 7.81 1.08
C PHE A 43 -1.89 9.07 1.72
N ARG A 44 -0.60 9.35 1.43
CA ARG A 44 0.12 10.57 1.86
C ARG A 44 0.06 10.74 3.39
N GLU A 45 -0.09 11.96 3.89
CA GLU A 45 -0.06 12.29 5.31
C GLU A 45 -1.45 12.32 5.95
N ASP A 46 -2.48 11.86 5.23
CA ASP A 46 -3.84 11.83 5.76
C ASP A 46 -3.98 10.89 6.96
N TYR A 47 -3.09 9.91 7.12
CA TYR A 47 -3.07 9.06 8.32
C TYR A 47 -2.33 9.71 9.51
N LEU A 48 -1.59 10.81 9.31
CA LEU A 48 -0.66 11.38 10.31
C LEU A 48 -1.26 12.47 11.21
N GLY A 49 -2.48 12.98 10.96
CA GLY A 49 -3.01 14.07 11.79
C GLY A 49 -2.96 15.45 11.15
N GLU A 50 -1.83 15.78 10.53
CA GLU A 50 -1.40 17.16 10.36
C GLU A 50 -1.05 17.51 8.90
N LYS A 51 -1.94 17.19 7.95
CA LYS A 51 -1.71 17.42 6.51
C LYS A 51 -1.12 18.80 6.17
N LYS A 52 -1.60 19.89 6.79
CA LYS A 52 -1.11 21.26 6.52
C LYS A 52 0.36 21.47 6.90
N TYR A 53 0.81 20.85 7.99
CA TYR A 53 2.19 20.92 8.42
C TYR A 53 3.09 20.25 7.38
N PHE A 54 2.78 19.00 7.01
CA PHE A 54 3.56 18.26 6.02
C PHE A 54 3.49 18.86 4.61
N ASP A 55 2.33 19.38 4.18
CA ASP A 55 2.20 20.08 2.91
C ASP A 55 3.11 21.31 2.84
N SER A 56 3.32 22.02 3.96
CA SER A 56 4.24 23.16 4.03
C SER A 56 5.70 22.74 3.92
N LEU A 57 6.10 21.66 4.62
CA LEU A 57 7.46 21.15 4.56
C LEU A 57 7.82 20.68 3.15
N ARG A 58 6.92 19.93 2.48
CA ARG A 58 7.14 19.41 1.12
C ARG A 58 7.43 20.48 0.07
N VAL A 59 7.00 21.72 0.29
CA VAL A 59 7.24 22.83 -0.66
C VAL A 59 8.58 23.53 -0.39
N HIS A 60 9.08 23.46 0.85
CA HIS A 60 10.17 24.30 1.32
C HIS A 60 11.45 23.54 1.65
N ASP A 61 11.34 22.29 2.09
CA ASP A 61 12.47 21.47 2.52
C ASP A 61 12.12 19.97 2.45
N ASP A 62 12.59 19.29 1.40
CA ASP A 62 12.32 17.87 1.17
C ASP A 62 13.00 16.97 2.22
N ASP A 63 14.20 17.34 2.70
CA ASP A 63 14.91 16.55 3.70
C ASP A 63 14.19 16.62 5.04
N LEU A 64 13.78 17.83 5.47
CA LEU A 64 13.00 18.02 6.69
C LEU A 64 11.61 17.38 6.57
N TYR A 65 10.98 17.44 5.41
CA TYR A 65 9.72 16.74 5.15
C TYR A 65 9.86 15.22 5.37
N ILE A 66 10.92 14.59 4.82
CA ILE A 66 11.17 13.15 4.99
C ILE A 66 11.42 12.82 6.46
N GLU A 67 12.21 13.62 7.16
CA GLU A 67 12.54 13.43 8.56
C GLU A 67 11.29 13.48 9.45
N GLU A 68 10.50 14.56 9.35
CA GLU A 68 9.31 14.76 10.18
C GLU A 68 8.21 13.75 9.86
N LYS A 69 8.05 13.39 8.58
CA LYS A 69 7.12 12.33 8.19
C LYS A 69 7.53 10.98 8.79
N THR A 70 8.82 10.69 8.84
CA THR A 70 9.35 9.44 9.40
C THR A 70 9.13 9.39 10.92
N LYS A 71 9.44 10.49 11.64
CA LYS A 71 9.16 10.59 13.08
C LYS A 71 7.69 10.38 13.41
N ALA A 72 6.80 11.09 12.71
CA ALA A 72 5.35 11.00 12.94
C ALA A 72 4.82 9.59 12.65
N HIS A 73 5.27 8.95 11.57
CA HIS A 73 4.92 7.55 11.29
C HIS A 73 5.40 6.61 12.40
N ASN A 74 6.67 6.74 12.81
CA ASN A 74 7.30 5.87 13.81
C ASN A 74 6.72 6.05 15.22
N GLU A 75 6.16 7.22 15.51
CA GLU A 75 5.40 7.49 16.73
C GLU A 75 4.10 6.68 16.73
N ILE A 76 3.32 6.74 15.64
CA ILE A 76 2.03 6.05 15.55
C ILE A 76 2.15 4.55 15.84
N PHE A 77 3.26 3.88 15.47
CA PHE A 77 3.51 2.45 15.72
C PHE A 77 3.21 1.97 17.14
N ASN A 78 3.42 2.83 18.13
CA ASN A 78 3.25 2.50 19.55
C ASN A 78 1.96 3.09 20.15
N HIS A 79 1.12 3.73 19.32
CA HIS A 79 -0.02 4.53 19.73
C HIS A 79 -1.29 4.12 18.95
N PRO A 80 -1.85 2.92 19.20
CA PRO A 80 -3.03 2.41 18.50
C PRO A 80 -4.28 3.28 18.67
N GLU A 81 -4.34 4.10 19.72
CA GLU A 81 -5.36 5.13 19.91
C GLU A 81 -5.32 6.24 18.84
N LYS A 82 -4.16 6.46 18.21
CA LYS A 82 -3.98 7.42 17.11
C LYS A 82 -4.31 6.83 15.74
N PHE A 83 -4.58 5.52 15.65
CA PHE A 83 -4.86 4.87 14.37
C PHE A 83 -6.14 5.43 13.74
N ARG A 84 -6.03 5.77 12.46
CA ARG A 84 -7.13 6.17 11.59
C ARG A 84 -7.65 4.96 10.82
N ASN A 85 -8.88 5.07 10.34
CA ASN A 85 -9.59 3.96 9.69
C ASN A 85 -9.27 3.89 8.19
N LEU A 86 -8.82 2.73 7.74
CA LEU A 86 -8.71 2.36 6.33
C LEU A 86 -9.82 1.34 6.02
N TYR A 87 -10.66 1.64 5.03
CA TYR A 87 -11.77 0.76 4.69
C TYR A 87 -11.44 -0.14 3.50
N ILE A 88 -11.71 -1.44 3.63
CA ILE A 88 -11.66 -2.38 2.51
C ILE A 88 -13.02 -2.36 1.81
N ASP A 89 -13.04 -2.01 0.53
CA ASP A 89 -14.26 -1.99 -0.30
C ASP A 89 -14.72 -3.41 -0.60
N SER A 90 -15.54 -3.92 0.32
CA SER A 90 -16.18 -5.21 0.20
C SER A 90 -17.47 -5.18 -0.64
N THR A 91 -17.87 -4.01 -1.13
CA THR A 91 -19.18 -3.83 -1.76
C THR A 91 -19.14 -4.12 -3.27
N LYS A 92 -17.96 -4.00 -3.88
CA LYS A 92 -17.75 -4.30 -5.30
C LYS A 92 -17.44 -5.79 -5.51
N SER A 93 -18.18 -6.45 -6.41
CA SER A 93 -17.88 -7.84 -6.80
C SER A 93 -16.80 -7.94 -7.89
N LYS A 94 -16.63 -6.89 -8.69
CA LYS A 94 -15.62 -6.77 -9.74
C LYS A 94 -15.09 -5.35 -9.79
N ASN A 95 -13.87 -5.21 -10.29
CA ASN A 95 -13.30 -3.91 -10.56
C ASN A 95 -14.03 -3.25 -11.74
N THR A 96 -14.66 -2.10 -11.51
CA THR A 96 -15.40 -1.35 -12.54
C THR A 96 -14.50 -0.81 -13.65
N TYR A 97 -13.18 -0.73 -13.44
CA TYR A 97 -12.23 -0.32 -14.45
C TYR A 97 -12.14 -1.33 -15.61
N PHE A 98 -12.24 -2.63 -15.32
CA PHE A 98 -12.20 -3.68 -16.33
C PHE A 98 -13.59 -3.96 -16.94
N GLY A 99 -14.50 -2.99 -16.94
CA GLY A 99 -15.89 -3.13 -17.37
C GLY A 99 -16.15 -3.38 -18.87
N THR A 100 -15.22 -4.00 -19.60
CA THR A 100 -15.39 -4.34 -21.03
C THR A 100 -15.26 -5.85 -21.25
N ASP A 101 -15.89 -6.34 -22.33
CA ASP A 101 -15.86 -7.74 -22.79
C ASP A 101 -14.45 -8.27 -23.12
N ASN A 102 -13.40 -7.46 -22.92
CA ASN A 102 -12.01 -7.82 -23.25
C ASN A 102 -10.99 -7.46 -22.14
N THR A 103 -11.40 -7.65 -20.88
CA THR A 103 -10.58 -7.45 -19.67
C THR A 103 -9.18 -8.06 -19.78
N GLU A 104 -9.09 -9.30 -20.26
CA GLU A 104 -7.82 -10.01 -20.36
C GLU A 104 -6.87 -9.35 -21.37
N VAL A 105 -7.37 -8.92 -22.54
CA VAL A 105 -6.55 -8.21 -23.54
C VAL A 105 -6.06 -6.88 -22.97
N TYR A 106 -6.91 -6.18 -22.23
CA TYR A 106 -6.52 -4.92 -21.61
C TYR A 106 -5.44 -5.13 -20.51
N LEU A 107 -5.60 -6.15 -19.66
CA LEU A 107 -4.59 -6.54 -18.67
C LEU A 107 -3.26 -6.94 -19.33
N ARG A 108 -3.32 -7.74 -20.40
CA ARG A 108 -2.12 -8.09 -21.19
C ARG A 108 -1.48 -6.87 -21.84
N ARG A 109 -2.26 -5.85 -22.22
CA ARG A 109 -1.72 -4.57 -22.73
C ARG A 109 -0.98 -3.80 -21.63
N ILE A 110 -1.54 -3.67 -20.43
CA ILE A 110 -0.85 -3.06 -19.27
C ILE A 110 0.53 -3.72 -19.09
N ILE A 111 0.53 -5.05 -19.01
CA ILE A 111 1.74 -5.84 -18.77
C ILE A 111 2.77 -5.69 -19.90
N ARG A 112 2.33 -5.68 -21.15
CA ARG A 112 3.25 -5.51 -22.29
C ARG A 112 3.85 -4.12 -22.37
N THR A 113 3.14 -3.10 -21.87
CA THR A 113 3.57 -1.71 -21.92
C THR A 113 4.62 -1.40 -20.83
N LYS A 114 4.55 -2.09 -19.70
CA LYS A 114 5.50 -1.92 -18.58
C LYS A 114 6.53 -3.04 -18.59
N ASP A 115 7.77 -2.73 -18.95
CA ASP A 115 8.83 -3.72 -19.10
C ASP A 115 9.02 -4.62 -17.88
N SER A 116 8.93 -4.04 -16.68
CA SER A 116 9.07 -4.78 -15.42
C SER A 116 7.96 -5.80 -15.19
N PHE A 117 6.82 -5.70 -15.88
CA PHE A 117 5.69 -6.63 -15.74
C PHE A 117 5.77 -7.78 -16.74
N LYS A 118 6.67 -7.73 -17.73
CA LYS A 118 6.73 -8.70 -18.83
C LYS A 118 6.81 -10.16 -18.39
N ASP A 119 7.41 -10.42 -17.22
CA ASP A 119 7.46 -11.75 -16.58
C ASP A 119 6.07 -12.38 -16.38
N PHE A 120 5.01 -11.58 -16.30
CA PHE A 120 3.62 -12.00 -16.13
C PHE A 120 2.82 -12.09 -17.44
N SER A 121 3.42 -11.75 -18.59
CA SER A 121 2.71 -11.63 -19.88
C SER A 121 1.97 -12.90 -20.30
N ASN A 122 2.47 -14.05 -19.86
CA ASN A 122 1.93 -15.38 -20.19
C ASN A 122 1.32 -16.06 -18.96
N SER A 123 1.10 -15.35 -17.85
CA SER A 123 0.45 -15.93 -16.68
C SER A 123 -0.97 -16.38 -17.04
N PRO A 124 -1.35 -17.64 -16.76
CA PRO A 124 -2.72 -18.12 -16.98
C PRO A 124 -3.71 -17.46 -16.04
N ASP A 125 -3.22 -16.94 -14.91
CA ASP A 125 -4.01 -16.35 -13.84
C ASP A 125 -4.17 -14.84 -14.00
N ILE A 126 -3.78 -14.26 -15.13
CA ILE A 126 -3.74 -12.81 -15.25
C ILE A 126 -5.09 -12.13 -15.04
N LYS A 127 -6.18 -12.84 -15.39
CA LYS A 127 -7.57 -12.44 -15.13
C LYS A 127 -7.86 -12.18 -13.65
N ASN A 128 -7.08 -12.73 -12.72
CA ASN A 128 -7.28 -12.51 -11.29
C ASN A 128 -7.14 -11.03 -10.91
N LEU A 129 -6.40 -10.22 -11.69
CA LEU A 129 -6.33 -8.77 -11.48
C LEU A 129 -7.66 -8.04 -11.65
N SER A 130 -8.68 -8.65 -12.26
CA SER A 130 -10.04 -8.09 -12.36
C SER A 130 -11.03 -8.68 -11.37
N ILE A 131 -10.64 -9.76 -10.68
CA ILE A 131 -11.45 -10.45 -9.68
C ILE A 131 -11.15 -9.81 -8.32
N ARG A 132 -12.18 -9.57 -7.51
CA ARG A 132 -11.99 -9.04 -6.15
C ARG A 132 -11.26 -10.07 -5.28
N SER A 133 -10.32 -9.58 -4.46
CA SER A 133 -9.67 -10.37 -3.42
C SER A 133 -10.65 -10.95 -2.41
N SER A 134 -10.41 -12.17 -1.99
CA SER A 134 -11.07 -12.86 -0.87
C SER A 134 -10.65 -12.35 0.52
N ILE A 135 -9.64 -11.48 0.61
CA ILE A 135 -9.17 -10.91 1.89
C ILE A 135 -10.28 -10.12 2.60
N LYS A 136 -10.39 -10.32 3.90
CA LYS A 136 -11.33 -9.64 4.79
C LYS A 136 -10.61 -8.63 5.66
N ALA A 137 -11.30 -7.56 6.06
CA ALA A 137 -10.73 -6.50 6.91
C ALA A 137 -10.11 -7.04 8.21
N ASN A 138 -10.74 -8.03 8.85
CA ASN A 138 -10.24 -8.64 10.09
C ASN A 138 -8.99 -9.53 9.92
N GLN A 139 -8.52 -9.75 8.70
CA GLN A 139 -7.26 -10.46 8.41
C GLN A 139 -6.08 -9.50 8.31
N PHE A 140 -6.33 -8.19 8.42
CA PHE A 140 -5.28 -7.18 8.48
C PHE A 140 -4.84 -6.95 9.93
N ASN A 141 -3.53 -6.87 10.13
CA ASN A 141 -2.87 -6.50 11.36
C ASN A 141 -1.81 -5.44 11.02
N LEU A 142 -2.21 -4.18 11.02
CA LEU A 142 -1.36 -3.04 10.68
C LEU A 142 -0.93 -2.29 11.95
N CYS A 143 0.24 -1.66 11.87
CA CYS A 143 0.85 -0.93 12.98
C CYS A 143 0.58 0.58 12.91
N THR A 144 -0.18 1.05 11.92
CA THR A 144 -0.43 2.49 11.70
C THR A 144 -1.88 2.84 11.40
N ALA A 145 -2.74 1.84 11.29
CA ALA A 145 -4.13 2.01 10.88
C ALA A 145 -5.03 0.91 11.43
N LYS A 146 -6.30 1.24 11.63
CA LYS A 146 -7.37 0.27 11.83
C LYS A 146 -7.96 -0.08 10.48
N VAL A 147 -8.11 -1.37 10.19
CA VAL A 147 -8.72 -1.83 8.94
C VAL A 147 -10.13 -2.28 9.21
N LEU A 148 -11.09 -1.68 8.51
CA LEU A 148 -12.51 -1.94 8.66
C LEU A 148 -13.12 -2.34 7.32
N ASP A 149 -14.24 -3.04 7.36
CA ASP A 149 -15.02 -3.31 6.16
C ASP A 149 -15.83 -2.06 5.78
N LEU A 150 -15.85 -1.69 4.50
CA LEU A 150 -16.61 -0.52 4.04
C LEU A 150 -18.11 -0.62 4.36
N ALA A 151 -18.67 -1.84 4.46
CA ALA A 151 -20.05 -2.05 4.89
C ALA A 151 -20.32 -1.55 6.32
N GLU A 152 -19.27 -1.33 7.12
CA GLU A 152 -19.37 -0.79 8.48
C GLU A 152 -19.16 0.72 8.55
N TYR A 153 -18.93 1.39 7.42
CA TYR A 153 -18.60 2.81 7.37
C TYR A 153 -19.59 3.68 8.16
N ASP A 154 -20.89 3.42 8.04
CA ASP A 154 -21.94 4.18 8.73
C ASP A 154 -21.78 4.18 10.26
N LYS A 155 -21.22 3.11 10.83
CA LYS A 155 -20.95 2.97 12.27
C LYS A 155 -19.78 3.85 12.75
N HIS A 156 -18.92 4.28 11.83
CA HIS A 156 -17.66 4.97 12.11
C HIS A 156 -17.57 6.35 11.41
N THR A 157 -18.70 6.92 11.01
CA THR A 157 -18.77 8.20 10.25
C THR A 157 -18.14 9.40 10.95
N ASN A 158 -18.07 9.38 12.27
CA ASN A 158 -17.44 10.43 13.09
C ASN A 158 -15.97 10.14 13.43
N GLU A 159 -15.45 8.98 13.04
CA GLU A 159 -14.07 8.61 13.26
C GLU A 159 -13.17 9.11 12.13
N CYS A 160 -11.89 9.21 12.44
CA CYS A 160 -10.93 9.66 11.45
C CYS A 160 -10.59 8.57 10.45
N GLU A 161 -10.44 8.94 9.18
CA GLU A 161 -10.25 8.02 8.06
C GLU A 161 -9.01 8.36 7.23
N ILE A 162 -8.42 7.31 6.66
CA ILE A 162 -7.31 7.36 5.70
C ILE A 162 -7.88 7.32 4.28
N GLY A 163 -8.85 6.43 4.04
CA GLY A 163 -9.46 6.24 2.74
C GLY A 163 -10.07 4.86 2.57
N VAL A 164 -10.38 4.53 1.31
CA VAL A 164 -10.98 3.27 0.91
C VAL A 164 -10.06 2.55 -0.08
N VAL A 165 -9.92 1.24 0.06
CA VAL A 165 -9.08 0.40 -0.80
C VAL A 165 -9.86 -0.81 -1.32
N TYR A 166 -9.73 -1.08 -2.61
CA TYR A 166 -10.15 -2.33 -3.22
C TYR A 166 -8.91 -3.07 -3.72
N PHE A 167 -8.83 -4.36 -3.39
CA PHE A 167 -7.77 -5.26 -3.88
C PHE A 167 -8.35 -6.26 -4.88
N SER A 168 -7.59 -6.54 -5.94
CA SER A 168 -7.81 -7.73 -6.75
C SER A 168 -7.24 -8.98 -6.09
N GLU A 169 -7.63 -10.16 -6.58
CA GLU A 169 -6.86 -11.39 -6.37
C GLU A 169 -5.41 -11.23 -6.86
N ILE A 170 -4.52 -12.04 -6.29
CA ILE A 170 -3.07 -11.98 -6.54
C ILE A 170 -2.71 -12.80 -7.78
N VAL A 171 -1.81 -12.27 -8.61
CA VAL A 171 -1.16 -13.02 -9.69
C VAL A 171 0.30 -13.25 -9.34
N PHE A 172 0.67 -14.46 -8.96
CA PHE A 172 2.06 -14.80 -8.68
C PHE A 172 2.83 -15.10 -9.97
N ASP A 173 4.14 -14.88 -9.92
CA ASP A 173 5.06 -15.49 -10.87
C ASP A 173 5.23 -16.99 -10.57
N THR A 174 5.91 -17.70 -11.46
CA THR A 174 6.13 -19.16 -11.29
C THR A 174 6.92 -19.49 -10.03
N SER A 175 7.83 -18.61 -9.60
CA SER A 175 8.64 -18.80 -8.41
C SER A 175 7.91 -18.47 -7.10
N LYS A 176 6.74 -17.83 -7.18
CA LYS A 176 6.00 -17.23 -6.05
C LYS A 176 6.84 -16.25 -5.23
N LYS A 177 7.85 -15.63 -5.84
CA LYS A 177 8.67 -14.57 -5.23
C LYS A 177 8.32 -13.19 -5.77
N ARG A 178 7.52 -13.12 -6.82
CA ARG A 178 6.96 -11.88 -7.36
C ARG A 178 5.46 -12.03 -7.51
N ALA A 179 4.76 -10.91 -7.42
CA ALA A 179 3.31 -10.88 -7.58
C ALA A 179 2.85 -9.58 -8.25
N LEU A 180 1.71 -9.64 -8.94
CA LEU A 180 0.94 -8.48 -9.33
C LEU A 180 -0.34 -8.40 -8.50
N VAL A 181 -0.68 -7.19 -8.07
CA VAL A 181 -1.97 -6.87 -7.43
C VAL A 181 -2.49 -5.55 -7.99
N PHE A 182 -3.74 -5.54 -8.44
CA PHE A 182 -4.43 -4.30 -8.77
C PHE A 182 -5.04 -3.70 -7.50
N VAL A 183 -4.92 -2.38 -7.37
CA VAL A 183 -5.48 -1.60 -6.26
C VAL A 183 -6.24 -0.40 -6.80
N ASP A 184 -7.52 -0.25 -6.42
CA ASP A 184 -8.29 1.01 -6.54
C ASP A 184 -8.33 1.63 -5.15
N HIS A 185 -7.70 2.79 -4.99
CA HIS A 185 -7.75 3.53 -3.73
C HIS A 185 -8.32 4.93 -3.90
N ARG A 186 -9.05 5.36 -2.87
CA ARG A 186 -9.76 6.65 -2.84
C ARG A 186 -9.48 7.37 -1.53
N ILE A 187 -9.21 8.65 -1.65
CA ILE A 187 -9.00 9.58 -0.54
C ILE A 187 -10.18 10.56 -0.53
N LYS A 188 -10.92 10.67 0.59
CA LYS A 188 -12.17 11.46 0.68
C LYS A 188 -11.96 12.95 0.43
N LYS A 189 -10.80 13.49 0.81
CA LYS A 189 -10.61 14.94 0.83
C LYS A 189 -10.52 15.57 -0.56
N ASP A 190 -10.04 14.82 -1.55
CA ASP A 190 -9.76 15.37 -2.88
C ASP A 190 -10.41 14.59 -4.05
N TYR A 191 -11.21 13.53 -3.79
CA TYR A 191 -11.85 12.68 -4.82
C TYR A 191 -10.91 12.20 -5.96
N TYR A 192 -9.60 12.17 -5.73
CA TYR A 192 -8.66 11.55 -6.66
C TYR A 192 -8.63 10.04 -6.38
N GLY A 193 -9.38 9.29 -7.20
CA GLY A 193 -9.17 7.85 -7.31
C GLY A 193 -7.87 7.59 -8.07
N ARG A 194 -6.98 6.80 -7.49
CA ARG A 194 -5.78 6.34 -8.19
C ARG A 194 -5.82 4.82 -8.26
N ASN A 195 -5.93 4.34 -9.48
CA ASN A 195 -5.88 2.92 -9.78
C ASN A 195 -4.47 2.57 -10.21
N ALA A 196 -3.93 1.48 -9.68
CA ALA A 196 -2.60 1.03 -10.07
C ALA A 196 -2.48 -0.48 -10.01
N VAL A 197 -1.61 -1.01 -10.86
CA VAL A 197 -1.10 -2.37 -10.72
C VAL A 197 0.27 -2.28 -10.04
N PHE A 198 0.41 -2.99 -8.94
CA PHE A 198 1.62 -3.08 -8.15
C PHE A 198 2.32 -4.38 -8.46
N LYS A 199 3.62 -4.29 -8.76
CA LYS A 199 4.52 -5.44 -8.76
C LYS A 199 5.22 -5.50 -7.42
N LEU A 200 5.08 -6.63 -6.75
CA LEU A 200 5.67 -6.91 -5.45
C LEU A 200 6.77 -7.95 -5.60
N ARG A 201 7.77 -7.87 -4.72
CA ARG A 201 8.84 -8.86 -4.58
C ARG A 201 8.98 -9.27 -3.13
N LEU A 202 9.03 -10.57 -2.87
CA LEU A 202 9.35 -11.11 -1.56
C LEU A 202 10.86 -10.94 -1.32
N ASN A 203 11.22 -10.15 -0.32
CA ASN A 203 12.61 -9.91 0.04
C ASN A 203 13.14 -11.00 1.01
N ASN A 204 14.42 -10.90 1.39
CA ASN A 204 15.08 -11.88 2.26
C ASN A 204 14.57 -11.83 3.71
N ASP A 205 13.94 -10.73 4.12
CA ASP A 205 13.36 -10.54 5.45
C ASP A 205 11.92 -11.08 5.52
N ASN A 206 11.50 -11.86 4.52
CA ASN A 206 10.14 -12.35 4.39
C ASN A 206 9.12 -11.21 4.41
N TYR A 207 9.36 -10.15 3.63
CA TYR A 207 8.47 -9.01 3.46
C TYR A 207 8.20 -8.76 1.97
N TRP A 208 6.93 -8.58 1.61
CA TRP A 208 6.56 -8.23 0.24
C TRP A 208 6.73 -6.72 0.03
N GLU A 209 7.72 -6.35 -0.76
CA GLU A 209 8.06 -4.95 -1.05
C GLU A 209 7.56 -4.55 -2.45
N ILE A 210 7.09 -3.32 -2.61
CA ILE A 210 6.74 -2.75 -3.91
C ILE A 210 8.02 -2.62 -4.75
N GLU A 211 8.12 -3.44 -5.80
CA GLU A 211 9.24 -3.44 -6.76
C GLU A 211 8.99 -2.41 -7.88
N ASP A 212 7.74 -2.29 -8.35
CA ASP A 212 7.36 -1.30 -9.35
C ASP A 212 5.83 -1.05 -9.32
N VAL A 213 5.39 0.06 -9.90
CA VAL A 213 3.98 0.45 -10.00
C VAL A 213 3.66 0.98 -11.40
N MET A 214 2.48 0.62 -11.91
CA MET A 214 1.92 1.23 -13.09
C MET A 214 0.58 1.88 -12.74
N LEU A 215 0.53 3.20 -12.80
CA LEU A 215 -0.72 3.93 -12.71
C LEU A 215 -1.58 3.58 -13.92
N VAL A 216 -2.83 3.22 -13.63
CA VAL A 216 -3.83 2.89 -14.63
C VAL A 216 -4.68 4.15 -14.81
N SER A 217 -4.41 4.92 -15.87
CA SER A 217 -5.02 6.24 -16.09
C SER A 217 -6.54 6.15 -16.01
N THR A 218 -7.12 7.01 -15.18
CA THR A 218 -8.49 7.50 -15.35
C THR A 218 -8.45 8.49 -16.50
N SER A 219 -9.16 8.18 -17.58
CA SER A 219 -9.55 9.20 -18.58
C SER A 219 -10.37 10.29 -17.93
#